data_AF-A0A1I2GP86-F1
#
_entry.id   AF-A0A1I2GP86-F1
#
_cell.length_a   1.000
_cell.length_b   1.000
_cell.length_c   1.000
_cell.angle_alpha   90.00
_cell.angle_beta   90.00
_cell.angle_gamma   90.00
#
_symmetry.space_group_name_H-M   'P 1'
#
loop_
_entity.id
_entity.type
_entity.pdbx_description
1 polymer ?
#
loop_
_entity_poly.entity_id
_entity_poly.type
_entity_poly.pdbx_seq_one_letter_code
_entity_poly.pdbx_strand_id
1 'polypeptide(L)'
;MIGRIARCTGLLAASCIAAFALQTAAFAAEGEPAPLSLDKAFTAATGKAATDQPAAIRTCGTFPGGGKPGADGWQFDQPVAGGTPLAYVMGFIETVNGAPKPALIGVIAGQVYEVAVNERTMAGQFGPEDLLPPRAGVTGGLTEAGLWLGTPRGWRLASGALLVTGGTAGGAATFALTAVCLPPSASPSPSPSPSPSRSASPQASRSVPPSVSPSASRSPSAAVSPVASPTDTATLPITGGRPGVFALLGLATVTAGLLLLGTLRWRRDRVRFTA
;
A
#
# COMPACT_ATOMS: atom_id res chain seq x y z
N MET A 1 12.16 6.41 32.07
CA MET A 1 12.01 7.47 31.04
C MET A 1 11.98 6.95 29.59
N ILE A 2 12.47 5.74 29.29
CA ILE A 2 12.55 5.19 27.91
C ILE A 2 11.17 4.97 27.25
N GLY A 3 10.13 4.63 28.02
CA GLY A 3 8.78 4.38 27.48
C GLY A 3 8.03 5.61 26.93
N ARG A 4 8.48 6.84 27.19
CA ARG A 4 7.82 8.06 26.67
C ARG A 4 8.31 8.46 25.27
N ILE A 5 9.54 8.09 24.89
CA ILE A 5 10.11 8.43 23.57
C ILE A 5 9.45 7.58 22.47
N ALA A 6 9.18 6.30 22.73
CA ALA A 6 8.52 5.41 21.77
C ALA A 6 7.09 5.84 21.40
N ARG A 7 6.38 6.56 22.29
CA ARG A 7 5.02 7.06 22.01
C ARG A 7 5.03 8.26 21.05
N CYS A 8 6.08 9.07 21.04
CA CYS A 8 6.18 10.23 20.14
C CYS A 8 6.45 9.82 18.68
N THR A 9 7.22 8.76 18.45
CA THR A 9 7.55 8.32 17.08
C THR A 9 6.34 7.78 16.33
N GLY A 10 5.45 7.05 17.03
CA GLY A 10 4.21 6.54 16.43
C GLY A 10 3.21 7.65 16.06
N LEU A 11 3.15 8.72 16.86
CA LEU A 11 2.29 9.89 16.59
C LEU A 11 2.76 10.69 15.36
N LEU A 12 4.07 10.78 15.14
CA LEU A 12 4.64 11.46 13.98
C LEU A 12 4.38 10.69 12.67
N ALA A 13 4.57 9.37 12.66
CA ALA A 13 4.29 8.56 11.47
C ALA A 13 2.80 8.62 11.07
N ALA A 14 1.89 8.60 12.06
CA ALA A 14 0.47 8.71 11.81
C ALA A 14 0.04 10.11 11.33
N SER A 15 0.64 11.18 11.86
CA SER A 15 0.31 12.54 11.42
C SER A 15 0.81 12.85 10.01
N CYS A 16 1.97 12.30 9.60
CA CYS A 16 2.48 12.47 8.24
C CYS A 16 1.58 11.77 7.21
N ILE A 17 1.04 10.60 7.55
CA ILE A 17 0.12 9.86 6.68
C ILE A 17 -1.27 10.53 6.63
N ALA A 18 -1.72 11.18 7.70
CA ALA A 18 -2.95 11.98 7.65
C ALA A 18 -2.79 13.28 6.85
N ALA A 19 -1.60 13.92 6.91
CA ALA A 19 -1.27 15.09 6.09
C ALA A 19 -1.29 14.75 4.60
N PHE A 20 -0.95 13.50 4.25
CA PHE A 20 -1.02 12.97 2.90
C PHE A 20 -2.41 13.08 2.24
N ALA A 21 -3.43 12.63 2.97
CA ALA A 21 -4.82 12.65 2.51
C ALA A 21 -5.41 14.07 2.49
N LEU A 22 -4.91 14.98 3.34
CA LEU A 22 -5.37 16.36 3.41
C LEU A 22 -4.74 17.25 2.32
N GLN A 23 -3.51 16.99 1.91
CA GLN A 23 -2.82 17.83 0.92
C GLN A 23 -3.15 17.48 -0.52
N THR A 24 -3.47 16.22 -0.82
CA THR A 24 -3.93 15.84 -2.16
C THR A 24 -5.24 16.55 -2.56
N ALA A 25 -6.06 16.99 -1.60
CA ALA A 25 -7.24 17.82 -1.86
C ALA A 25 -6.92 19.28 -2.22
N ALA A 26 -5.72 19.77 -1.91
CA ALA A 26 -5.31 21.14 -2.22
C ALA A 26 -4.70 21.30 -3.63
N PHE A 27 -4.38 20.18 -4.31
CA PHE A 27 -3.78 20.17 -5.65
C PHE A 27 -4.77 19.88 -6.76
N ALA A 28 -6.03 19.56 -6.44
CA ALA A 28 -7.07 19.59 -7.46
C ALA A 28 -7.19 21.04 -7.96
N ALA A 29 -6.65 21.31 -9.16
CA ALA A 29 -6.98 22.53 -9.90
C ALA A 29 -8.52 22.67 -9.97
N GLU A 30 -9.07 23.88 -10.04
CA GLU A 30 -10.53 24.07 -10.19
C GLU A 30 -11.04 23.19 -11.37
N GLY A 31 -11.69 22.07 -11.04
CA GLY A 31 -12.17 21.08 -12.01
C GLY A 31 -11.54 19.67 -11.94
N GLU A 32 -10.47 19.46 -11.17
CA GLU A 32 -9.94 18.12 -10.92
C GLU A 32 -10.67 17.39 -9.78
N PRO A 33 -10.88 16.06 -9.88
CA PRO A 33 -11.57 15.30 -8.85
C PRO A 33 -10.75 15.29 -7.56
N ALA A 34 -11.38 15.70 -6.45
CA ALA A 34 -10.78 15.59 -5.13
C ALA A 34 -10.47 14.12 -4.80
N PRO A 35 -9.34 13.82 -4.14
CA PRO A 35 -9.01 12.47 -3.71
C PRO A 35 -10.08 11.96 -2.73
N LEU A 36 -10.47 10.70 -2.89
CA LEU A 36 -11.36 10.05 -1.95
C LEU A 36 -10.53 9.51 -0.78
N SER A 37 -11.03 9.71 0.44
CA SER A 37 -10.36 9.23 1.65
C SER A 37 -10.92 7.88 2.10
N LEU A 38 -10.09 7.01 2.66
CA LEU A 38 -10.57 5.78 3.28
C LEU A 38 -11.43 6.11 4.50
N ASP A 39 -12.58 5.46 4.63
CA ASP A 39 -13.47 5.64 5.78
C ASP A 39 -12.72 5.44 7.12
N LYS A 40 -12.88 6.43 7.98
CA LYS A 40 -12.27 6.49 9.33
C LYS A 40 -12.67 5.31 10.20
N ALA A 41 -13.81 4.67 9.93
CA ALA A 41 -14.24 3.45 10.63
C ALA A 41 -13.21 2.30 10.50
N PHE A 42 -12.42 2.25 9.42
CA PHE A 42 -11.46 1.18 9.17
C PHE A 42 -10.02 1.54 9.55
N THR A 43 -9.79 2.77 10.01
CA THR A 43 -8.47 3.29 10.36
C THR A 43 -8.38 3.70 11.83
N ALA A 44 -7.15 3.88 12.29
CA ALA A 44 -6.84 4.45 13.60
C ALA A 44 -5.48 5.11 13.52
N ALA A 45 -5.18 6.08 14.40
CA ALA A 45 -3.86 6.70 14.45
C ALA A 45 -2.73 5.67 14.66
N THR A 46 -3.00 4.57 15.38
CA THR A 46 -2.04 3.46 15.57
C THR A 46 -2.19 2.34 14.53
N GLY A 47 -3.05 2.52 13.54
CA GLY A 47 -3.47 1.51 12.58
C GLY A 47 -4.41 0.45 13.18
N LYS A 48 -5.20 -0.21 12.33
CA LYS A 48 -5.99 -1.38 12.69
C LYS A 48 -5.41 -2.63 12.06
N ALA A 49 -5.12 -3.65 12.86
CA ALA A 49 -4.73 -4.95 12.32
C ALA A 49 -5.93 -5.60 11.62
N ALA A 50 -5.67 -6.58 10.75
CA ALA A 50 -6.73 -7.34 10.09
C ALA A 50 -7.67 -8.02 11.11
N THR A 51 -7.12 -8.46 12.25
CA THR A 51 -7.87 -9.02 13.39
C THR A 51 -8.71 -8.01 14.17
N ASP A 52 -8.50 -6.71 13.97
CA ASP A 52 -9.25 -5.64 14.65
C ASP A 52 -10.45 -5.16 13.81
N GLN A 53 -10.53 -5.60 12.55
CA GLN A 53 -11.59 -5.19 11.63
C GLN A 53 -12.91 -5.90 11.93
N PRO A 54 -14.09 -5.33 11.59
CA PRO A 54 -15.38 -5.93 11.90
C PRO A 54 -15.50 -7.37 11.38
N ALA A 55 -16.08 -8.28 12.18
CA ALA A 55 -16.22 -9.69 11.78
C ALA A 55 -17.03 -9.85 10.47
N ALA A 56 -17.97 -8.95 10.21
CA ALA A 56 -18.81 -8.95 9.01
C ALA A 56 -18.02 -8.83 7.69
N ILE A 57 -16.81 -8.26 7.72
CA ILE A 57 -15.96 -8.11 6.53
C ILE A 57 -14.77 -9.09 6.53
N ARG A 58 -14.67 -10.00 7.51
CA ARG A 58 -13.56 -10.98 7.56
C ARG A 58 -13.85 -12.17 6.68
N THR A 59 -13.51 -12.07 5.40
CA THR A 59 -13.71 -13.12 4.41
C THR A 59 -12.53 -13.22 3.45
N CYS A 60 -12.20 -14.45 3.06
CA CYS A 60 -11.19 -14.73 2.03
C CYS A 60 -11.81 -15.13 0.69
N GLY A 61 -13.14 -15.27 0.60
CA GLY A 61 -13.81 -15.80 -0.60
C GLY A 61 -13.73 -14.87 -1.81
N THR A 62 -13.55 -13.57 -1.58
CA THR A 62 -13.49 -12.54 -2.64
C THR A 62 -12.06 -12.17 -3.02
N PHE A 63 -11.04 -12.73 -2.36
CA PHE A 63 -9.64 -12.40 -2.64
C PHE A 63 -9.15 -13.07 -3.92
N PRO A 64 -8.60 -12.30 -4.88
CA PRO A 64 -7.94 -12.88 -6.03
C PRO A 64 -6.79 -13.82 -5.61
N GLY A 65 -6.90 -15.09 -5.98
CA GLY A 65 -5.93 -16.13 -5.59
C GLY A 65 -6.11 -16.68 -4.16
N GLY A 66 -7.14 -16.26 -3.44
CA GLY A 66 -7.47 -16.71 -2.08
C GLY A 66 -6.48 -16.24 -1.00
N GLY A 67 -6.79 -16.57 0.24
CA GLY A 67 -5.93 -16.27 1.39
C GLY A 67 -4.63 -17.09 1.36
N LYS A 68 -3.48 -16.43 1.38
CA LYS A 68 -2.17 -17.09 1.45
C LYS A 68 -1.69 -17.22 2.90
N PRO A 69 -1.28 -18.41 3.36
CA PRO A 69 -0.72 -18.56 4.70
C PRO A 69 0.39 -17.56 4.98
N GLY A 70 0.32 -16.88 6.12
CA GLY A 70 1.32 -15.88 6.52
C GLY A 70 1.15 -14.48 5.91
N ALA A 71 0.08 -14.24 5.15
CA ALA A 71 -0.28 -12.93 4.62
C ALA A 71 -1.66 -12.50 5.12
N ASP A 72 -1.85 -11.20 5.33
CA ASP A 72 -3.16 -10.58 5.53
C ASP A 72 -3.63 -10.00 4.19
N GLY A 73 -4.92 -10.18 3.87
CA GLY A 73 -5.54 -9.60 2.67
C GLY A 73 -6.40 -8.38 3.01
N TRP A 74 -6.34 -7.34 2.17
CA TRP A 74 -7.16 -6.12 2.25
C TRP A 74 -7.85 -5.85 0.91
N GLN A 75 -9.17 -5.65 0.92
CA GLN A 75 -9.95 -5.35 -0.28
C GLN A 75 -10.75 -4.07 -0.06
N PHE A 76 -10.75 -3.19 -1.05
CA PHE A 76 -11.38 -1.88 -1.01
C PHE A 76 -12.30 -1.72 -2.20
N ASP A 77 -13.40 -0.98 -2.00
CA ASP A 77 -14.32 -0.69 -3.10
C ASP A 77 -13.77 0.39 -4.04
N GLN A 78 -14.33 0.41 -5.25
CA GLN A 78 -14.29 1.55 -6.14
C GLN A 78 -15.64 2.28 -6.07
N PRO A 79 -15.75 3.40 -5.33
CA PRO A 79 -17.02 4.07 -5.13
C PRO A 79 -17.51 4.88 -6.35
N VAL A 80 -16.64 5.09 -7.35
CA VAL A 80 -16.97 5.86 -8.56
C VAL A 80 -17.21 4.92 -9.73
N ALA A 81 -18.48 4.72 -10.07
CA ALA A 81 -18.88 3.96 -11.25
C ALA A 81 -18.42 4.66 -12.53
N GLY A 82 -17.88 3.90 -13.48
CA GLY A 82 -17.39 4.42 -14.77
C GLY A 82 -16.09 5.24 -14.68
N GLY A 83 -15.57 5.50 -13.48
CA GLY A 83 -14.25 6.09 -13.31
C GLY A 83 -13.14 5.06 -13.57
N THR A 84 -12.00 5.53 -14.06
CA THR A 84 -10.78 4.72 -14.09
C THR A 84 -9.94 5.12 -12.87
N PRO A 85 -9.64 4.19 -11.95
CA PRO A 85 -8.76 4.51 -10.85
C PRO A 85 -7.37 4.85 -11.40
N LEU A 86 -6.87 6.04 -11.05
CA LEU A 86 -5.53 6.47 -11.39
C LEU A 86 -4.53 5.79 -10.45
N ALA A 87 -4.80 5.88 -9.15
CA ALA A 87 -3.95 5.36 -8.11
C ALA A 87 -4.74 5.10 -6.82
N TYR A 88 -4.47 3.96 -6.18
CA TYR A 88 -4.74 3.77 -4.76
C TYR A 88 -3.43 3.90 -3.99
N VAL A 89 -3.42 4.65 -2.90
CA VAL A 89 -2.27 4.76 -2.00
C VAL A 89 -2.71 4.40 -0.59
N MET A 90 -2.09 3.36 -0.03
CA MET A 90 -2.45 2.79 1.27
C MET A 90 -1.31 2.93 2.26
N GLY A 91 -1.63 3.48 3.43
CA GLY A 91 -0.68 3.62 4.52
C GLY A 91 -0.84 2.48 5.52
N PHE A 92 0.25 1.74 5.74
CA PHE A 92 0.36 0.68 6.72
C PHE A 92 1.42 0.99 7.78
N ILE A 93 1.25 0.37 8.94
CA ILE A 93 2.26 0.31 10.00
C ILE A 93 2.69 -1.15 10.13
N GLU A 94 3.93 -1.41 9.77
CA GLU A 94 4.62 -2.68 9.97
C GLU A 94 5.28 -2.69 11.35
N THR A 95 5.43 -3.86 11.98
CA THR A 95 6.26 -4.00 13.18
C THR A 95 7.53 -4.77 12.84
N VAL A 96 8.67 -4.08 12.78
CA VAL A 96 9.99 -4.69 12.50
C VAL A 96 10.81 -4.65 13.78
N ASN A 97 11.21 -5.82 14.30
CA ASN A 97 11.97 -5.92 15.55
C ASN A 97 11.31 -5.20 16.74
N GLY A 98 9.97 -5.23 16.81
CA GLY A 98 9.18 -4.55 17.83
C GLY A 98 9.03 -3.04 17.64
N ALA A 99 9.62 -2.46 16.59
CA ALA A 99 9.48 -1.05 16.26
C ALA A 99 8.45 -0.83 15.14
N PRO A 100 7.52 0.14 15.28
CA PRO A 100 6.59 0.48 14.21
C PRO A 100 7.35 1.18 13.06
N LYS A 101 7.18 0.68 11.84
CA LYS A 101 7.75 1.24 10.61
C LYS A 101 6.60 1.57 9.65
N PRO A 102 6.44 2.82 9.21
CA PRO A 102 5.45 3.14 8.20
C PRO A 102 5.83 2.50 6.85
N ALA A 103 4.82 2.09 6.10
CA ALA A 103 4.95 1.62 4.73
C ALA A 103 3.80 2.23 3.91
N LEU A 104 4.13 2.84 2.77
CA LEU A 104 3.17 3.33 1.81
C LEU A 104 3.17 2.39 0.60
N ILE A 105 2.01 1.84 0.27
CA ILE A 105 1.83 0.94 -0.87
C ILE A 105 0.92 1.61 -1.88
N GLY A 106 1.44 1.82 -3.10
CA GLY A 106 0.70 2.36 -4.22
C GLY A 106 0.25 1.24 -5.17
N VAL A 107 -0.96 1.31 -5.70
CA VAL A 107 -1.38 0.53 -6.87
C VAL A 107 -1.79 1.48 -7.98
N ILE A 108 -0.96 1.53 -9.03
CA ILE A 108 -1.04 2.49 -10.13
C ILE A 108 -1.08 1.69 -11.43
N ALA A 109 -2.10 1.94 -12.25
CA ALA A 109 -2.33 1.18 -13.49
C ALA A 109 -2.28 -0.36 -13.29
N GLY A 110 -2.80 -0.84 -12.15
CA GLY A 110 -2.83 -2.27 -11.80
C GLY A 110 -1.50 -2.86 -11.30
N GLN A 111 -0.42 -2.08 -11.27
CA GLN A 111 0.89 -2.50 -10.76
C GLN A 111 1.08 -2.01 -9.32
N VAL A 112 1.75 -2.81 -8.51
CA VAL A 112 2.00 -2.51 -7.08
C VAL A 112 3.39 -1.92 -6.91
N TYR A 113 3.48 -0.85 -6.13
CA TYR A 113 4.71 -0.14 -5.81
C TYR A 113 4.81 0.09 -4.30
N GLU A 114 6.03 0.08 -3.79
CA GLU A 114 6.31 0.77 -2.52
C GLU A 114 6.53 2.25 -2.84
N VAL A 115 5.97 3.13 -2.02
CA VAL A 115 6.16 4.57 -2.17
C VAL A 115 7.16 5.03 -1.11
N ALA A 116 8.26 5.63 -1.55
CA ALA A 116 9.28 6.14 -0.66
C ALA A 116 8.69 7.21 0.28
N VAL A 117 8.91 7.07 1.59
CA VAL A 117 8.49 8.08 2.57
C VAL A 117 9.63 9.08 2.74
N ASN A 118 9.52 10.24 2.09
CA ASN A 118 10.48 11.33 2.14
C ASN A 118 9.75 12.68 2.27
N GLU A 119 10.48 13.78 2.37
CA GLU A 119 9.88 15.11 2.54
C GLU A 119 8.96 15.50 1.38
N ARG A 120 9.26 15.06 0.14
CA ARG A 120 8.45 15.35 -1.04
C ARG A 120 7.14 14.58 -1.02
N THR A 121 7.19 13.27 -0.78
CA THR A 121 5.96 12.46 -0.71
C THR A 121 5.09 12.85 0.48
N MET A 122 5.69 13.24 1.61
CA MET A 122 4.95 13.83 2.73
C MET A 122 4.31 15.19 2.39
N ALA A 123 4.89 15.95 1.46
CA ALA A 123 4.34 17.20 0.95
C ALA A 123 3.33 17.01 -0.20
N GLY A 124 2.87 15.78 -0.46
CA GLY A 124 1.94 15.48 -1.55
C GLY A 124 2.60 15.45 -2.94
N GLN A 125 3.92 15.60 -3.04
CA GLN A 125 4.63 15.56 -4.32
C GLN A 125 5.03 14.11 -4.62
N PHE A 126 4.38 13.50 -5.61
CA PHE A 126 4.75 12.18 -6.15
C PHE A 126 5.40 12.33 -7.48
N GLY A 127 6.58 11.73 -7.61
CA GLY A 127 7.18 11.45 -8.90
C GLY A 127 7.37 9.95 -9.12
N PRO A 128 7.61 9.54 -10.38
CA PRO A 128 8.01 8.17 -10.69
C PRO A 128 9.29 7.75 -9.95
N GLU A 129 10.15 8.69 -9.56
CA GLU A 129 11.35 8.45 -8.75
C GLU A 129 11.05 7.97 -7.33
N ASP A 130 9.84 8.22 -6.81
CA ASP A 130 9.41 7.79 -5.49
C ASP A 130 8.77 6.39 -5.51
N LEU A 131 8.57 5.82 -6.70
CA LEU A 131 8.00 4.49 -6.90
C LEU A 131 9.11 3.44 -6.87
N LEU A 132 9.17 2.71 -5.76
CA LEU A 132 10.08 1.61 -5.55
C LEU A 132 9.41 0.28 -5.90
N PRO A 133 10.18 -0.76 -6.26
CA PRO A 133 9.66 -2.11 -6.37
C PRO A 133 8.88 -2.52 -5.11
N PRO A 134 7.80 -3.29 -5.23
CA PRO A 134 7.01 -3.70 -4.07
C PRO A 134 7.87 -4.52 -3.12
N ARG A 135 7.67 -4.32 -1.81
CA ARG A 135 8.35 -5.11 -0.78
C ARG A 135 8.06 -6.59 -0.95
N ALA A 136 9.01 -7.42 -0.52
CA ALA A 136 8.82 -8.86 -0.46
C ALA A 136 7.56 -9.22 0.36
N GLY A 137 6.72 -10.08 -0.22
CA GLY A 137 5.45 -10.51 0.39
C GLY A 137 4.29 -9.52 0.21
N VAL A 138 4.52 -8.35 -0.39
CA VAL A 138 3.43 -7.45 -0.80
C VAL A 138 2.99 -7.80 -2.22
N THR A 139 1.69 -8.00 -2.39
CA THR A 139 1.05 -8.26 -3.68
C THR A 139 -0.24 -7.46 -3.78
N GLY A 140 -0.83 -7.36 -4.95
CA GLY A 140 -2.05 -6.59 -5.14
C GLY A 140 -2.34 -6.32 -6.59
N GLY A 141 -3.41 -5.58 -6.81
CA GLY A 141 -3.85 -5.17 -8.14
C GLY A 141 -5.25 -4.59 -8.10
N LEU A 142 -5.76 -4.28 -9.28
CA LEU A 142 -7.12 -3.79 -9.45
C LEU A 142 -8.04 -4.94 -9.89
N THR A 143 -9.28 -4.88 -9.46
CA THR A 143 -10.40 -5.72 -9.90
C THR A 143 -11.54 -4.81 -10.34
N GLU A 144 -12.58 -5.38 -10.93
CA GLU A 144 -13.82 -4.65 -11.24
C GLU A 144 -14.48 -4.06 -9.98
N ALA A 145 -14.27 -4.69 -8.81
CA ALA A 145 -14.82 -4.24 -7.54
C ALA A 145 -13.96 -3.17 -6.84
N GLY A 146 -12.73 -2.91 -7.31
CA GLY A 146 -11.78 -1.99 -6.69
C GLY A 146 -10.41 -2.61 -6.43
N LEU A 147 -9.74 -2.14 -5.38
CA LEU A 147 -8.37 -2.53 -5.04
C LEU A 147 -8.36 -3.80 -4.18
N TRP A 148 -7.38 -4.69 -4.42
CA TRP A 148 -6.97 -5.68 -3.44
C TRP A 148 -5.47 -5.62 -3.17
N LEU A 149 -5.07 -5.90 -1.93
CA LEU A 149 -3.70 -5.95 -1.46
C LEU A 149 -3.49 -7.18 -0.58
N GLY A 150 -2.39 -7.90 -0.78
CA GLY A 150 -1.87 -8.88 0.17
C GLY A 150 -0.62 -8.31 0.83
N THR A 151 -0.58 -8.29 2.16
CA THR A 151 0.57 -7.83 2.96
C THR A 151 1.11 -8.97 3.82
N PRO A 152 2.38 -8.94 4.25
CA PRO A 152 2.84 -9.81 5.31
C PRO A 152 1.95 -9.70 6.56
N ARG A 153 1.85 -10.78 7.32
CA ARG A 153 1.02 -10.82 8.52
C ARG A 153 1.46 -9.78 9.56
N GLY A 154 0.48 -9.17 10.23
CA GLY A 154 0.70 -8.24 11.33
C GLY A 154 0.88 -6.78 10.90
N TRP A 155 0.73 -6.49 9.60
CA TRP A 155 0.62 -5.13 9.11
C TRP A 155 -0.71 -4.51 9.57
N ARG A 156 -0.68 -3.22 9.88
CA ARG A 156 -1.85 -2.49 10.40
C ARG A 156 -2.22 -1.37 9.44
N LEU A 157 -3.47 -1.37 8.96
CA LEU A 157 -3.98 -0.34 8.06
C LEU A 157 -4.19 0.98 8.83
N ALA A 158 -3.50 2.03 8.41
CA ALA A 158 -3.54 3.34 9.06
C ALA A 158 -4.27 4.40 8.23
N SER A 159 -4.27 4.29 6.91
CA SER A 159 -4.94 5.24 6.01
C SER A 159 -5.11 4.68 4.59
N GLY A 160 -5.89 5.38 3.78
CA GLY A 160 -5.92 5.18 2.34
C GLY A 160 -6.40 6.43 1.61
N ALA A 161 -5.90 6.61 0.39
CA ALA A 161 -6.35 7.62 -0.56
C ALA A 161 -6.58 6.97 -1.94
N LEU A 162 -7.60 7.44 -2.64
CA LEU A 162 -7.93 7.01 -4.00
C LEU A 162 -8.02 8.23 -4.91
N LEU A 163 -7.23 8.22 -5.98
CA LEU A 163 -7.27 9.19 -7.07
C LEU A 163 -7.98 8.55 -8.25
N VAL A 164 -9.03 9.19 -8.75
CA VAL A 164 -9.85 8.70 -9.88
C VAL A 164 -9.76 9.70 -11.02
N THR A 165 -9.60 9.25 -12.27
CA THR A 165 -9.67 10.10 -13.46
C THR A 165 -10.85 9.71 -14.35
N GLY A 166 -11.31 10.66 -15.17
CA GLY A 166 -12.32 10.41 -16.22
C GLY A 166 -13.74 10.11 -15.73
N GLY A 167 -14.00 10.22 -14.42
CA GLY A 167 -15.33 10.05 -13.84
C GLY A 167 -15.79 11.33 -13.13
N THR A 168 -17.11 11.53 -13.07
CA THR A 168 -17.68 12.39 -12.03
C THR A 168 -17.59 11.60 -10.74
N ALA A 169 -16.73 12.00 -9.80
CA ALA A 169 -16.77 11.49 -8.43
C ALA A 169 -18.14 11.86 -7.86
N GLY A 170 -19.16 11.03 -8.10
CA GLY A 170 -20.54 11.35 -7.81
C GLY A 170 -20.71 11.52 -6.32
N GLY A 171 -20.54 12.74 -5.79
CA GLY A 171 -20.64 13.11 -4.37
C GLY A 171 -19.75 12.33 -3.39
N ALA A 172 -19.10 11.24 -3.79
CA ALA A 172 -18.40 10.33 -2.91
C ALA A 172 -17.10 11.00 -2.43
N ALA A 173 -17.05 11.31 -1.13
CA ALA A 173 -15.86 11.82 -0.47
C ALA A 173 -14.97 10.70 0.09
N THR A 174 -15.49 9.47 0.11
CA THR A 174 -14.87 8.34 0.79
C THR A 174 -15.00 7.04 0.01
N PHE A 175 -14.08 6.12 0.27
CA PHE A 175 -14.13 4.72 -0.13
C PHE A 175 -13.93 3.82 1.09
N ALA A 176 -14.30 2.55 1.00
CA ALA A 176 -14.41 1.64 2.14
C ALA A 176 -13.55 0.38 2.00
N LEU A 177 -13.20 -0.21 3.14
CA LEU A 177 -12.63 -1.54 3.23
C LEU A 177 -13.78 -2.55 3.21
N THR A 178 -13.87 -3.37 2.16
CA THR A 178 -14.99 -4.29 1.93
C THR A 178 -14.73 -5.70 2.40
N ALA A 179 -13.47 -6.15 2.35
CA ALA A 179 -13.08 -7.45 2.85
C ALA A 179 -11.68 -7.46 3.45
N VAL A 180 -11.50 -8.33 4.45
CA VAL A 180 -10.23 -8.61 5.10
C VAL A 180 -10.06 -10.11 5.17
N CYS A 181 -8.97 -10.62 4.58
CA CYS A 181 -8.67 -12.03 4.62
C CYS A 181 -7.61 -12.33 5.69
N LEU A 182 -7.98 -13.22 6.61
CA LEU A 182 -7.11 -13.78 7.64
C LEU A 182 -6.98 -15.29 7.35
N PRO A 183 -6.09 -15.70 6.44
CA PRO A 183 -5.92 -17.12 6.15
C PRO A 183 -5.48 -17.84 7.42
N PRO A 184 -5.95 -19.09 7.62
CA PRO A 184 -5.53 -19.87 8.77
C PRO A 184 -4.01 -19.93 8.77
N SER A 185 -3.42 -19.67 9.93
CA SER A 185 -2.00 -19.94 10.13
C SER A 185 -1.80 -21.39 9.72
N ALA A 186 -0.89 -21.66 8.77
CA ALA A 186 -0.54 -23.03 8.44
C ALA A 186 -0.25 -23.72 9.78
N SER A 187 -1.14 -24.64 10.17
CA SER A 187 -0.98 -25.36 11.43
C SER A 187 0.44 -25.93 11.39
N PRO A 188 1.25 -25.79 12.45
CA PRO A 188 2.58 -26.38 12.45
C PRO A 188 2.40 -27.84 12.05
N SER A 189 3.02 -28.21 10.92
CA SER A 189 2.94 -29.57 10.39
C SER A 189 3.14 -30.52 11.57
N PRO A 190 2.25 -31.52 11.77
CA PRO A 190 2.35 -32.40 12.92
C PRO A 190 3.79 -32.87 13.02
N SER A 191 4.42 -32.59 14.16
CA SER A 191 5.80 -32.98 14.43
C SER A 191 5.96 -34.43 14.00
N PRO A 192 7.00 -34.79 13.19
CA PRO A 192 7.14 -36.14 12.69
C PRO A 192 7.04 -37.08 13.87
N SER A 193 6.00 -37.92 13.84
CA SER A 193 5.77 -38.93 14.88
C SER A 193 7.07 -39.70 15.05
N PRO A 194 7.57 -39.91 16.27
CA PRO A 194 8.86 -40.55 16.49
C PRO A 194 8.86 -41.88 15.74
N SER A 195 9.77 -42.02 14.77
CA SER A 195 9.99 -43.27 14.06
C SER A 195 10.18 -44.39 15.10
N PRO A 196 9.39 -45.48 15.04
CA PRO A 196 9.63 -46.61 15.92
C PRO A 196 11.06 -47.12 15.70
N SER A 197 11.81 -47.22 16.78
CA SER A 197 13.18 -47.72 16.82
C SER A 197 13.30 -49.01 16.03
N ARG A 198 14.01 -48.98 14.89
CA ARG A 198 14.34 -50.21 14.15
C ARG A 198 15.50 -50.91 14.83
N SER A 199 15.17 -52.07 15.37
CA SER A 199 16.07 -53.13 15.76
C SER A 199 16.94 -53.58 14.56
N ALA A 200 18.23 -53.77 14.86
CA ALA A 200 19.28 -54.57 14.20
C ALA A 200 19.25 -54.87 12.67
N SER A 201 20.37 -54.51 12.03
CA SER A 201 21.09 -55.12 10.88
C SER A 201 20.77 -56.61 10.58
N PRO A 202 20.79 -57.06 9.31
CA PRO A 202 22.06 -57.23 8.60
C PRO A 202 22.11 -57.09 7.04
N GLN A 203 23.36 -56.92 6.60
CA GLN A 203 24.04 -57.39 5.36
C GLN A 203 23.63 -56.90 3.95
N ALA A 204 24.56 -56.11 3.39
CA ALA A 204 25.41 -56.37 2.21
C ALA A 204 24.82 -56.90 0.88
N SER A 205 25.28 -56.17 -0.16
CA SER A 205 25.51 -56.57 -1.55
C SER A 205 24.37 -56.42 -2.57
N ARG A 206 24.56 -55.49 -3.52
CA ARG A 206 24.85 -55.81 -4.93
C ARG A 206 25.06 -54.56 -5.80
N SER A 207 26.19 -54.52 -6.48
CA SER A 207 26.49 -53.66 -7.63
C SER A 207 25.79 -54.15 -8.89
N VAL A 208 25.13 -53.28 -9.65
CA VAL A 208 24.66 -53.48 -11.05
C VAL A 208 24.66 -52.11 -11.77
N PRO A 209 24.96 -52.03 -13.11
CA PRO A 209 25.67 -50.92 -13.77
C PRO A 209 24.73 -49.90 -14.50
N PRO A 210 25.26 -48.90 -15.26
CA PRO A 210 24.49 -47.75 -15.76
C PRO A 210 23.98 -47.95 -17.20
N SER A 211 23.05 -47.07 -17.62
CA SER A 211 22.70 -46.64 -19.01
C SER A 211 21.18 -46.53 -19.14
N VAL A 212 20.62 -45.37 -19.54
CA VAL A 212 20.25 -45.05 -20.94
C VAL A 212 19.85 -43.56 -21.06
N SER A 213 20.36 -42.89 -22.08
CA SER A 213 19.80 -41.66 -22.68
C SER A 213 18.61 -41.99 -23.60
N PRO A 214 17.67 -41.05 -23.82
CA PRO A 214 17.49 -40.49 -25.18
C PRO A 214 17.29 -38.95 -25.15
N SER A 215 17.97 -38.17 -25.98
CA SER A 215 17.70 -37.81 -27.39
C SER A 215 16.44 -36.95 -27.64
N ALA A 216 16.71 -35.65 -27.78
CA ALA A 216 16.38 -34.76 -28.90
C ALA A 216 14.92 -34.42 -29.32
N SER A 217 14.76 -33.11 -29.52
CA SER A 217 14.05 -32.44 -30.62
C SER A 217 12.56 -32.13 -30.45
N ARG A 218 12.23 -30.82 -30.39
CA ARG A 218 11.58 -30.11 -31.51
C ARG A 218 11.48 -28.61 -31.24
N SER A 219 12.08 -27.85 -32.16
CA SER A 219 11.73 -26.45 -32.47
C SER A 219 10.38 -26.42 -33.21
N PRO A 220 9.62 -25.33 -33.10
CA PRO A 220 9.44 -24.55 -34.33
C PRO A 220 9.55 -23.04 -34.14
N SER A 221 10.17 -22.44 -35.16
CA SER A 221 10.05 -21.02 -35.51
C SER A 221 8.64 -20.72 -36.01
N ALA A 222 8.09 -19.58 -35.59
CA ALA A 222 7.08 -18.86 -36.38
C ALA A 222 7.37 -17.37 -36.26
N ALA A 223 7.90 -16.83 -37.36
CA ALA A 223 8.02 -15.40 -37.60
C ALA A 223 6.64 -14.87 -38.01
N VAL A 224 6.18 -13.80 -37.34
CA VAL A 224 5.14 -12.91 -37.88
C VAL A 224 5.47 -11.47 -37.49
N SER A 225 5.92 -10.72 -38.49
CA SER A 225 5.77 -9.28 -38.69
C SER A 225 5.38 -9.12 -40.18
N PRO A 226 4.76 -8.03 -40.67
CA PRO A 226 4.59 -6.70 -40.07
C PRO A 226 3.19 -6.04 -40.34
N VAL A 227 3.12 -4.73 -40.08
CA VAL A 227 2.25 -3.69 -40.71
C VAL A 227 1.00 -3.28 -39.92
N ALA A 228 1.04 -2.07 -39.33
CA ALA A 228 0.37 -0.86 -39.86
C ALA A 228 0.41 0.27 -38.82
N SER A 229 1.04 1.40 -39.18
CA SER A 229 0.75 2.70 -38.57
C SER A 229 -0.62 3.19 -39.08
N PRO A 230 -1.35 3.97 -38.28
CA PRO A 230 -1.41 5.38 -38.64
C PRO A 230 -1.24 6.34 -37.45
N THR A 231 -0.56 7.42 -37.80
CA THR A 231 -0.61 8.77 -37.24
C THR A 231 -1.99 9.18 -36.72
N ASP A 232 -2.07 9.59 -35.45
CA ASP A 232 -3.03 10.59 -35.02
C ASP A 232 -2.36 11.63 -34.13
N THR A 233 -2.17 12.79 -34.74
CA THR A 233 -1.63 14.01 -34.16
C THR A 233 -2.70 14.66 -33.28
N ALA A 234 -2.80 14.24 -32.02
CA ALA A 234 -3.63 14.92 -31.03
C ALA A 234 -2.84 16.07 -30.39
N THR A 235 -2.86 17.23 -31.04
CA THR A 235 -2.47 18.51 -30.44
C THR A 235 -3.47 18.88 -29.35
N LEU A 236 -3.09 18.72 -28.08
CA LEU A 236 -3.86 19.25 -26.95
C LEU A 236 -3.53 20.74 -26.75
N PRO A 237 -4.53 21.61 -26.56
CA PRO A 237 -4.29 23.00 -26.23
C PRO A 237 -3.79 23.11 -24.78
N ILE A 238 -2.47 23.22 -24.59
CA ILE A 238 -1.88 23.70 -23.34
C ILE A 238 -1.93 25.23 -23.36
N THR A 239 -3.12 25.78 -23.15
CA THR A 239 -3.32 27.21 -22.89
C THR A 239 -4.46 27.41 -21.89
N GLY A 240 -4.10 27.39 -20.60
CA GLY A 240 -4.86 27.99 -19.51
C GLY A 240 -3.90 28.09 -18.33
N GLY A 241 -3.37 29.23 -17.91
CA GLY A 241 -3.97 30.56 -17.86
C GLY A 241 -4.32 30.90 -16.42
N ARG A 242 -3.32 30.93 -15.50
CA ARG A 242 -3.24 31.78 -14.28
C ARG A 242 -2.13 31.32 -13.30
N PRO A 243 -0.87 31.78 -13.45
CA PRO A 243 0.18 31.54 -12.45
C PRO A 243 0.03 32.36 -11.15
N GLY A 244 -1.01 33.20 -11.01
CA GLY A 244 -1.11 34.18 -9.93
C GLY A 244 -1.76 33.72 -8.62
N VAL A 245 -2.60 32.67 -8.62
CA VAL A 245 -3.40 32.30 -7.43
C VAL A 245 -2.68 31.31 -6.52
N PHE A 246 -1.79 30.47 -7.07
CA PHE A 246 -1.04 29.47 -6.31
C PHE A 246 0.03 30.07 -5.37
N ALA A 247 0.51 31.28 -5.64
CA ALA A 247 1.48 31.96 -4.78
C ALA A 247 0.89 32.44 -3.45
N LEU A 248 -0.41 32.77 -3.41
CA LEU A 248 -1.05 33.34 -2.22
C LEU A 248 -1.50 32.27 -1.22
N LEU A 249 -2.00 31.12 -1.68
CA LEU A 249 -2.38 30.00 -0.81
C LEU A 249 -1.16 29.27 -0.22
N GLY A 250 -0.06 29.15 -0.97
CA GLY A 250 1.20 28.62 -0.44
C GLY A 250 1.79 29.51 0.67
N LEU A 251 1.64 30.83 0.58
CA LEU A 251 2.10 31.75 1.62
C LEU A 251 1.26 31.62 2.91
N ALA A 252 -0.04 31.37 2.79
CA ALA A 252 -0.95 31.22 3.93
C ALA A 252 -0.66 29.95 4.75
N THR A 253 -0.31 28.84 4.09
CA THR A 253 0.04 27.59 4.79
C THR A 253 1.41 27.67 5.46
N VAL A 254 2.41 28.30 4.81
CA VAL A 254 3.73 28.55 5.42
C VAL A 254 3.62 29.47 6.65
N THR A 255 2.80 30.53 6.57
CA THR A 255 2.59 31.44 7.72
C THR A 255 1.84 30.77 8.86
N ALA A 256 0.82 29.94 8.58
CA ALA A 256 0.13 29.14 9.60
C ALA A 256 1.08 28.13 10.28
N GLY A 257 1.95 27.47 9.49
CA GLY A 257 2.97 26.55 10.01
C GLY A 257 3.99 27.24 10.92
N LEU A 258 4.48 28.42 10.52
CA LEU A 258 5.41 29.22 11.32
C LEU A 258 4.76 29.74 12.62
N LEU A 259 3.49 30.14 12.58
CA LEU A 259 2.73 30.52 13.78
C LEU A 259 2.57 29.36 14.76
N LEU A 260 2.31 28.15 14.25
CA LEU A 260 2.15 26.96 15.08
C LEU A 260 3.49 26.53 15.71
N LEU A 261 4.59 26.58 14.95
CA LEU A 261 5.93 26.36 15.49
C LEU A 261 6.34 27.43 16.51
N GLY A 262 5.99 28.70 16.27
CA GLY A 262 6.24 29.81 17.19
C GLY A 262 5.51 29.64 18.52
N THR A 263 4.22 29.27 18.48
CA THR A 263 3.43 29.06 19.71
C THR A 263 3.90 27.85 20.51
N LEU A 264 4.37 26.78 19.85
CA LEU A 264 4.95 25.62 20.52
C LEU A 264 6.30 25.93 21.19
N ARG A 265 7.17 26.70 20.53
CA ARG A 265 8.43 27.18 21.14
C ARG A 265 8.17 28.08 22.34
N TRP A 266 7.20 28.99 22.22
CA TRP A 266 6.88 29.93 23.29
C TRP A 266 6.33 29.23 24.55
N ARG A 267 5.56 28.16 24.39
CA ARG A 267 5.14 27.32 25.52
C ARG A 267 6.31 26.58 26.17
N ARG A 268 7.34 26.22 25.41
CA ARG A 268 8.50 25.49 25.93
C ARG A 268 9.38 26.38 26.83
N ASP A 269 9.55 27.65 26.46
CA ASP A 269 10.43 28.57 27.19
C ASP A 269 9.81 29.11 28.50
N ARG A 270 8.50 28.99 28.68
CA ARG A 270 7.82 29.38 29.93
C ARG A 270 7.85 28.31 31.03
N VAL A 271 8.32 27.10 30.75
CA VAL A 271 8.53 26.08 31.79
C VAL A 271 9.94 26.26 32.37
N ARG A 272 10.15 27.33 33.13
CA ARG A 272 11.31 27.41 34.02
C ARG A 272 10.94 26.71 35.32
N PHE A 273 11.65 25.64 35.65
CA PHE A 273 11.58 25.03 36.97
C PHE A 273 12.17 26.02 37.97
N THR A 274 11.34 26.57 38.85
CA THR A 274 11.79 27.19 40.09
C THR A 274 12.26 26.07 41.01
N ALA A 275 13.56 26.08 41.34
CA ALA A 275 14.16 25.18 42.32
C ALA A 275 13.73 25.56 43.75
#